data_AF-A0A1V5P3C6-F1
#
_entry.id   AF-A0A1V5P3C6-F1
#
_cell.length_a   1.000
_cell.length_b   1.000
_cell.length_c   1.000
_cell.angle_alpha   90.00
_cell.angle_beta   90.00
_cell.angle_gamma   90.00
#
_symmetry.space_group_name_H-M   'P 1'
#
loop_
_entity.id
_entity.type
_entity.pdbx_description
1 polymer ?
#
loop_
_entity_poly.entity_id
_entity_poly.type
_entity_poly.pdbx_seq_one_letter_code
_entity_poly.pdbx_strand_id
1 'polypeptide(L)'
;MWGGEAWSGEAQLLSESADHTVWGQGFLLPTREQTVLSFSYTLPSTVLRQDVEGAWVYHLDWQKQPGLRQIPVRVSLRVPQNVVSCNTLEVFLVQTNGLWVFEEPLQADRALEFRYCMDKDG
;
A
#
# COMPACT_ATOMS: atom_id res chain seq x y z
N MET A 1 -7.88 -23.99 -15.51
CA MET A 1 -8.44 -24.99 -14.60
C MET A 1 -7.75 -24.75 -13.26
N TRP A 2 -8.45 -24.13 -12.30
CA TRP A 2 -7.91 -23.87 -10.96
C TRP A 2 -7.86 -25.21 -10.21
N GLY A 3 -6.74 -25.54 -9.57
CA GLY A 3 -6.34 -26.89 -9.14
C GLY A 3 -7.19 -27.61 -8.09
N GLY A 4 -8.45 -27.22 -7.86
CA GLY A 4 -9.39 -27.96 -7.02
C GLY A 4 -9.06 -27.99 -5.52
N GLU A 5 -7.98 -27.35 -5.08
CA GLU A 5 -7.66 -27.21 -3.67
C GLU A 5 -8.58 -26.18 -3.00
N ALA A 6 -9.11 -26.56 -1.84
CA ALA A 6 -9.90 -25.66 -1.02
C ALA A 6 -9.00 -24.52 -0.53
N TRP A 7 -9.41 -23.28 -0.78
CA TRP A 7 -8.70 -22.11 -0.26
C TRP A 7 -8.84 -22.09 1.26
N SER A 8 -7.73 -22.10 2.00
CA SER A 8 -7.73 -22.18 3.47
C SER A 8 -8.34 -20.96 4.16
N GLY A 9 -8.51 -19.86 3.43
CA GLY A 9 -8.96 -18.57 3.93
C GLY A 9 -7.84 -17.74 4.53
N GLU A 10 -6.62 -18.26 4.64
CA GLU A 10 -5.45 -17.51 5.11
C GLU A 10 -4.78 -16.73 3.97
N ALA A 11 -4.03 -15.69 4.31
CA ALA A 11 -3.20 -14.98 3.35
C ALA A 11 -2.01 -15.85 2.95
N GLN A 12 -1.76 -15.96 1.66
CA GLN A 12 -0.69 -16.77 1.08
C GLN A 12 0.24 -15.91 0.23
N LEU A 13 1.50 -16.32 0.13
CA LEU A 13 2.45 -15.70 -0.78
C LEU A 13 2.16 -16.19 -2.20
N LEU A 14 1.88 -15.28 -3.12
CA LEU A 14 1.58 -15.59 -4.51
C LEU A 14 2.84 -15.43 -5.36
N SER A 15 3.12 -16.40 -6.22
CA SER A 15 4.24 -16.37 -7.17
C SER A 15 3.89 -15.69 -8.49
N GLU A 16 2.86 -14.84 -8.49
CA GLU A 16 2.29 -14.23 -9.70
C GLU A 16 3.07 -13.01 -10.21
N SER A 17 4.03 -12.51 -9.42
CA SER A 17 4.92 -11.41 -9.82
C SER A 17 6.37 -11.84 -9.73
N ALA A 18 7.14 -11.55 -10.79
CA ALA A 18 8.59 -11.75 -10.80
C ALA A 18 9.32 -10.66 -9.99
N ASP A 19 8.74 -9.46 -9.90
CA ASP A 19 9.40 -8.27 -9.37
C ASP A 19 8.86 -7.85 -7.99
N HIS A 20 7.75 -8.46 -7.54
CA HIS A 20 7.08 -8.10 -6.30
C HIS A 20 6.83 -9.32 -5.43
N THR A 21 6.96 -9.16 -4.12
CA THR A 21 6.35 -10.07 -3.17
C THR A 21 4.86 -9.77 -3.10
N VAL A 22 4.03 -10.72 -3.52
CA VAL A 22 2.57 -10.57 -3.53
C VAL A 22 1.96 -11.42 -2.42
N TRP A 23 1.07 -10.82 -1.64
CA TRP A 23 0.23 -11.53 -0.68
C TRP A 23 -1.21 -11.54 -1.19
N GLY A 24 -1.87 -12.69 -1.16
CA GLY A 24 -3.26 -12.85 -1.58
C GLY A 24 -4.08 -13.65 -0.60
N GLN A 25 -5.36 -13.29 -0.47
CA GLN A 25 -6.34 -14.00 0.36
C GLN A 25 -7.67 -14.08 -0.40
N GLY A 26 -8.13 -15.30 -0.66
CA GLY A 26 -9.47 -15.57 -1.17
C GLY A 26 -10.46 -15.74 -0.03
N PHE A 27 -11.66 -15.18 -0.19
CA PHE A 27 -12.76 -15.28 0.76
C PHE A 27 -14.09 -15.36 0.00
N LEU A 28 -15.07 -16.04 0.59
CA LEU A 28 -16.42 -16.13 0.06
C LEU A 28 -17.35 -15.34 0.97
N LEU A 29 -18.03 -14.32 0.42
CA LEU A 29 -19.00 -13.54 1.16
C LEU A 29 -20.43 -13.95 0.80
N PRO A 30 -21.31 -14.13 1.79
CA PRO A 30 -22.75 -14.12 1.59
C PRO A 30 -23.22 -12.88 0.83
N THR A 31 -24.39 -13.01 0.19
CA THR A 31 -24.99 -11.92 -0.57
C THR A 31 -25.24 -10.70 0.32
N ARG A 32 -24.76 -9.52 -0.11
CA ARG A 32 -24.82 -8.23 0.61
C ARG A 32 -23.92 -8.11 1.86
N GLU A 33 -23.07 -9.09 2.12
CA GLU A 33 -22.07 -8.96 3.17
C GLU A 33 -20.86 -8.13 2.68
N GLN A 34 -20.16 -7.51 3.63
CA GLN A 34 -18.94 -6.74 3.40
C GLN A 34 -17.86 -7.24 4.34
N THR A 35 -16.61 -7.19 3.91
CA THR A 35 -15.46 -7.47 4.75
C THR A 35 -14.37 -6.43 4.51
N VAL A 36 -13.46 -6.30 5.48
CA VAL A 36 -12.28 -5.44 5.40
C VAL A 36 -11.05 -6.33 5.47
N LEU A 37 -10.18 -6.19 4.48
CA LEU A 37 -8.86 -6.82 4.49
C LEU A 37 -7.85 -5.81 5.03
N SER A 38 -7.01 -6.25 5.97
CA SER A 38 -5.96 -5.41 6.56
C SER A 38 -4.61 -6.09 6.37
N PHE A 39 -3.70 -5.40 5.68
CA PHE A 39 -2.34 -5.86 5.45
C PHE A 39 -1.38 -4.91 6.17
N SER A 40 -0.50 -5.46 7.01
CA SER A 40 0.52 -4.71 7.73
C SER A 40 1.86 -5.39 7.54
N TYR A 41 2.85 -4.66 7.05
CA TYR A 41 4.19 -5.18 6.81
C TYR A 41 5.23 -4.10 7.07
N THR A 42 6.42 -4.52 7.47
CA THR A 42 7.58 -3.64 7.61
C THR A 42 8.30 -3.57 6.27
N LEU A 43 8.52 -2.35 5.77
CA LEU A 43 9.25 -2.14 4.53
C LEU A 43 10.71 -2.57 4.69
N PRO A 44 11.24 -3.45 3.83
CA PRO A 44 12.67 -3.70 3.77
C PRO A 44 13.43 -2.40 3.45
N SER A 45 14.60 -2.17 4.04
CA SER A 45 15.40 -0.98 3.72
C SER A 45 15.79 -0.88 2.24
N THR A 46 15.79 -2.00 1.52
CA THR A 46 16.13 -2.10 0.10
C THR A 46 15.08 -1.49 -0.85
N VAL A 47 13.84 -1.29 -0.39
CA VAL A 47 12.78 -0.68 -1.24
C VAL A 47 12.76 0.85 -1.13
N LEU A 48 13.42 1.41 -0.13
CA LEU A 48 13.61 2.85 0.01
C LEU A 48 14.81 3.30 -0.82
N ARG A 49 14.61 4.30 -1.67
CA ARG A 49 15.67 4.88 -2.49
C ARG A 49 15.88 6.33 -2.09
N GLN A 50 17.14 6.77 -2.09
CA GLN A 50 17.44 8.17 -1.99
C GLN A 50 17.60 8.74 -3.39
N ASP A 51 16.96 9.87 -3.67
CA ASP A 51 17.08 10.54 -4.96
C ASP A 51 18.32 11.44 -5.02
N VAL A 52 18.52 12.09 -6.17
CA VAL A 52 19.65 13.01 -6.40
C VAL A 52 19.61 14.28 -5.55
N GLU A 53 18.44 14.64 -5.01
CA GLU A 53 18.22 15.81 -4.15
C GLU A 53 18.31 15.45 -2.65
N GLY A 54 18.54 14.17 -2.33
CA GLY A 54 18.67 13.66 -0.97
C GLY A 54 17.34 13.26 -0.31
N ALA A 55 16.22 13.32 -1.03
CA ALA A 55 14.91 12.87 -0.56
C ALA A 55 14.82 11.35 -0.56
N TRP A 56 14.14 10.79 0.44
CA TRP A 56 13.80 9.38 0.45
C TRP A 56 12.50 9.13 -0.30
N VAL A 57 12.50 8.10 -1.13
CA VAL A 57 11.42 7.74 -2.04
C VAL A 57 11.01 6.31 -1.78
N TYR A 58 9.70 6.12 -1.59
CA TYR A 58 9.05 4.82 -1.56
C TYR A 58 8.05 4.72 -2.71
N HIS A 59 8.16 3.64 -3.49
CA HIS A 59 7.24 3.34 -4.58
C HIS A 59 6.30 2.21 -4.14
N LEU A 60 5.00 2.44 -4.29
CA LEU A 60 3.96 1.46 -4.00
C LEU A 60 3.13 1.22 -5.26
N ASP A 61 3.24 0.01 -5.80
CA ASP A 61 2.32 -0.49 -6.81
C ASP A 61 1.10 -1.13 -6.13
N TRP A 62 -0.08 -0.67 -6.51
CA TRP A 62 -1.35 -1.18 -6.05
C TRP A 62 -2.21 -1.64 -7.22
N GLN A 63 -2.36 -2.96 -7.32
CA GLN A 63 -3.20 -3.59 -8.33
C GLN A 63 -4.65 -3.71 -7.85
N LYS A 64 -5.58 -3.27 -8.70
CA LYS A 64 -7.00 -3.46 -8.48
C LYS A 64 -7.38 -4.90 -8.82
N GLN A 65 -8.10 -5.55 -7.92
CA GLN A 65 -8.67 -6.85 -8.22
C GLN A 65 -9.76 -6.76 -9.33
N PRO A 66 -9.64 -7.53 -10.42
CA PRO A 66 -10.67 -7.61 -11.45
C PRO A 66 -12.02 -8.06 -10.89
N GLY A 67 -13.11 -7.57 -11.49
CA GLY A 67 -14.49 -7.93 -11.08
C GLY A 67 -15.09 -7.05 -9.98
N LEU A 68 -14.29 -6.21 -9.32
CA LEU A 68 -14.78 -5.19 -8.39
C LEU A 68 -14.89 -3.83 -9.11
N ARG A 69 -15.96 -3.07 -8.87
CA ARG A 69 -16.14 -1.74 -9.48
C ARG A 69 -15.14 -0.74 -8.92
N GLN A 70 -15.13 -0.62 -7.60
CA GLN A 70 -14.31 0.30 -6.82
C GLN A 70 -14.03 -0.33 -5.45
N ILE A 71 -12.80 -0.18 -4.96
CA ILE A 71 -12.41 -0.65 -3.63
C ILE A 71 -12.04 0.58 -2.79
N PRO A 72 -12.76 0.89 -1.70
CA PRO A 72 -12.34 1.96 -0.80
C PRO A 72 -11.03 1.56 -0.14
N VAL A 73 -10.07 2.46 -0.18
CA VAL A 73 -8.70 2.17 0.22
C VAL A 73 -8.22 3.24 1.20
N ARG A 74 -7.55 2.76 2.24
CA ARG A 74 -6.86 3.59 3.23
C ARG A 74 -5.44 3.10 3.38
N VAL A 75 -4.47 3.99 3.23
CA VAL A 75 -3.06 3.70 3.51
C VAL A 75 -2.64 4.48 4.73
N SER A 76 -1.87 3.82 5.59
CA SER A 76 -1.29 4.42 6.78
C SER A 76 0.20 4.14 6.78
N LEU A 77 0.99 5.18 6.53
CA LEU A 77 2.45 5.14 6.54
C LEU A 77 2.95 5.61 7.90
N ARG A 78 3.85 4.83 8.50
CA ARG A 78 4.59 5.25 9.69
C ARG A 78 5.97 5.70 9.25
N VAL A 79 6.20 7.00 9.33
CA VAL A 79 7.47 7.64 9.00
C VAL A 79 8.17 8.13 10.28
N PRO A 80 9.48 8.39 10.25
CA PRO A 80 10.17 9.05 11.35
C PRO A 80 9.48 10.38 11.74
N GLN A 81 9.55 10.77 13.00
CA GLN A 81 8.86 11.98 13.47
C GLN A 81 9.51 13.29 12.99
N ASN A 82 10.75 13.21 12.52
CA ASN A 82 11.56 14.32 12.05
C ASN A 82 11.59 14.43 10.51
N VAL A 83 10.60 13.86 9.82
CA VAL A 83 10.48 13.99 8.36
C VAL A 83 9.15 14.59 7.96
N VAL A 84 9.19 15.33 6.84
CA VAL A 84 8.04 15.99 6.21
C VAL A 84 7.87 15.48 4.79
N SER A 85 6.65 15.53 4.26
CA SER A 85 6.42 15.20 2.85
C SER A 85 6.99 16.31 1.98
N CYS A 86 7.89 15.97 1.06
CA CYS A 86 8.53 16.94 0.17
C CYS A 86 8.23 16.58 -1.28
N ASN A 87 7.68 17.54 -2.03
CA ASN A 87 7.36 17.38 -3.46
C ASN A 87 6.53 16.13 -3.77
N THR A 88 5.67 15.69 -2.84
CA THR A 88 4.74 14.59 -3.09
C THR A 88 3.53 15.11 -3.86
N LEU A 89 3.04 14.29 -4.80
CA LEU A 89 1.77 14.54 -5.49
C LEU A 89 0.57 14.11 -4.65
N GLU A 90 0.79 13.27 -3.63
CA GLU A 90 -0.28 12.70 -2.83
C GLU A 90 -0.75 13.65 -1.73
N VAL A 91 -2.07 13.79 -1.60
CA VAL A 91 -2.67 14.60 -0.53
C VAL A 91 -2.95 13.68 0.65
N PHE A 92 -2.23 13.93 1.75
CA PHE A 92 -2.47 13.23 3.01
C PHE A 92 -3.58 13.91 3.80
N LEU A 93 -4.54 13.11 4.25
CA LEU A 93 -5.63 13.53 5.14
C LEU A 93 -5.14 13.79 6.56
N VAL A 94 -4.13 13.03 6.99
CA VAL A 94 -3.49 13.15 8.31
C VAL A 94 -1.98 13.10 8.13
N GLN A 95 -1.28 14.03 8.76
CA GLN A 95 0.17 13.99 8.93
C GLN A 95 0.53 14.45 10.34
N THR A 96 0.46 13.54 11.31
CA THR A 96 0.73 13.88 12.72
C THR A 96 1.56 12.79 13.38
N ASN A 97 2.55 13.18 14.19
CA ASN A 97 3.36 12.26 15.00
C ASN A 97 3.98 11.08 14.22
N GLY A 98 4.42 11.30 12.97
CA GLY A 98 4.96 10.26 12.10
C GLY A 98 3.92 9.31 11.49
N LEU A 99 2.63 9.60 11.60
CA LEU A 99 1.56 8.86 10.93
C LEU A 99 1.02 9.68 9.77
N TRP A 100 1.19 9.17 8.56
CA TRP A 100 0.62 9.74 7.35
C TRP A 100 -0.51 8.86 6.83
N VAL A 101 -1.68 9.44 6.60
CA VAL A 101 -2.87 8.73 6.12
C VAL A 101 -3.40 9.39 4.88
N PHE A 102 -3.68 8.60 3.84
CA PHE A 102 -4.53 9.03 2.74
C PHE A 102 -5.57 7.96 2.44
N GLU A 103 -6.69 8.38 1.89
CA GLU A 103 -7.79 7.52 1.48
C GLU A 103 -8.20 7.87 0.06
N GLU A 104 -8.23 6.87 -0.82
CA GLU A 104 -8.67 7.06 -2.20
C GLU A 104 -9.40 5.80 -2.67
N PRO A 105 -10.51 5.92 -3.42
CA PRO A 105 -11.10 4.76 -4.06
C PRO A 105 -10.25 4.20 -5.22
N LEU A 106 -9.88 2.92 -5.15
CA LEU A 106 -9.15 2.24 -6.21
C LEU A 106 -10.10 1.80 -7.34
N GLN A 107 -10.05 2.51 -8.47
CA GLN A 107 -10.87 2.23 -9.66
C GLN A 107 -10.11 1.52 -10.79
N ALA A 108 -8.79 1.65 -10.80
CA ALA A 108 -7.83 0.99 -11.71
C ALA A 108 -6.53 0.77 -10.93
N ASP A 109 -5.58 0.03 -11.52
CA ASP A 109 -4.23 -0.11 -10.97
C ASP A 109 -3.58 1.27 -10.80
N ARG A 110 -2.80 1.42 -9.73
CA ARG A 110 -2.15 2.68 -9.38
C ARG A 110 -0.72 2.43 -8.92
N ALA A 111 0.15 3.34 -9.32
CA ALA A 111 1.48 3.48 -8.77
C ALA A 111 1.50 4.77 -7.96
N LEU A 112 1.99 4.69 -6.72
CA LEU A 112 2.06 5.81 -5.79
C LEU A 112 3.52 6.04 -5.41
N GLU A 113 3.91 7.32 -5.32
CA GLU A 113 5.25 7.70 -4.90
C GLU A 113 5.19 8.58 -3.66
N PHE A 114 5.74 8.05 -2.57
CA PHE A 114 5.87 8.77 -1.31
C PHE A 114 7.27 9.31 -1.18
N ARG A 115 7.37 10.62 -0.97
CA ARG A 115 8.63 11.35 -0.90
C ARG A 115 8.72 12.07 0.43
N TYR A 116 9.78 11.81 1.19
CA TYR A 116 10.00 12.44 2.48
C TYR A 116 11.43 12.95 2.64
N CYS A 117 11.54 14.08 3.32
CA CYS A 117 12.78 14.79 3.58
C CYS A 117 12.88 15.05 5.07
N MET A 118 14.12 15.19 5.57
CA MET A 118 14.32 15.66 6.94
C MET A 118 13.67 17.03 7.10
N ASP A 119 12.95 17.21 8.20
CA ASP A 119 12.45 18.51 8.60
C ASP A 119 13.64 19.44 8.86
N LYS A 120 13.67 20.59 8.19
CA LYS A 120 14.76 21.56 8.31
C LYS A 120 14.55 22.56 9.45
N ASP A 121 13.35 22.58 10.03
CA ASP A 121 12.95 23.52 11.08
C ASP A 121 12.87 22.85 12.47
N GLY A 122 13.40 21.62 12.61
CA GLY A 122 13.43 20.82 13.85
C GLY A 122 14.68 20.99 14.71
#